data_AF-A0A8T7LJJ5-F1
#
_entry.id   AF-A0A8T7LJJ5-F1
#
_cell.length_a   1.000
_cell.length_b   1.000
_cell.length_c   1.000
_cell.angle_alpha   90.00
_cell.angle_beta   90.00
_cell.angle_gamma   90.00
#
_symmetry.space_group_name_H-M   'P 1'
#
loop_
_entity.id
_entity.type
_entity.pdbx_description
1 polymer ?
#
loop_
_entity_poly.entity_id
_entity_poly.type
_entity_poly.pdbx_seq_one_letter_code
_entity_poly.pdbx_strand_id
1 'polypeptide(L)' 'MEVIGINFGFLFVQLLSIALLIGLPIVSLIDLSKKKLSGAALALWALLICAVPLLGALAYWIVKPTPEIKN' A
#
# COMPACT_ATOMS: atom_id res chain seq x y z
N MET A 1 -24.96 -8.64 33.16
CA MET A 1 -25.56 -8.30 31.85
C MET A 1 -24.46 -7.68 31.02
N GLU A 2 -24.01 -8.40 29.99
CA GLU A 2 -22.92 -7.98 29.13
C GLU A 2 -23.29 -6.68 28.42
N VAL A 3 -22.49 -5.63 28.61
CA VAL A 3 -22.66 -4.38 27.87
C VAL A 3 -22.14 -4.64 26.45
N ILE A 4 -23.01 -5.19 25.61
CA ILE A 4 -22.82 -5.29 24.16
C ILE A 4 -23.03 -3.89 23.58
N GLY A 5 -22.16 -2.96 23.96
CA GLY A 5 -22.07 -1.63 23.39
C GLY A 5 -20.99 -1.63 22.34
N ILE A 6 -21.36 -1.51 21.07
CA ILE A 6 -20.40 -1.31 19.99
C ILE A 6 -19.58 -0.05 20.31
N ASN A 7 -18.29 -0.20 20.58
CA ASN A 7 -17.39 0.93 20.75
C ASN A 7 -17.03 1.47 19.36
N PHE A 8 -17.78 2.49 18.91
CA PHE A 8 -17.58 3.11 17.61
C PHE A 8 -16.15 3.62 17.40
N GLY A 9 -15.48 4.12 18.44
CA GLY A 9 -14.08 4.53 18.37
C GLY A 9 -13.17 3.36 18.04
N PHE A 10 -13.37 2.23 18.73
CA PHE A 10 -12.61 1.00 18.47
C PHE A 10 -12.88 0.45 17.07
N LEU A 11 -14.14 0.35 16.64
CA LEU A 11 -14.48 -0.10 15.29
C LEU A 11 -13.85 0.78 14.21
N PHE A 12 -13.88 2.10 14.39
CA PHE A 12 -13.28 3.03 13.44
C PHE A 12 -11.78 2.81 13.29
N VAL A 13 -11.06 2.70 14.42
CA VAL A 13 -9.61 2.41 14.42
C VAL A 13 -9.33 1.06 13.79
N GLN A 14 -10.17 0.06 14.00
CA GLN A 14 -10.01 -1.28 13.45
C GLN A 14 -10.19 -1.29 11.93
N LEU A 15 -11.22 -0.62 11.41
CA LEU A 15 -11.46 -0.44 9.98
C LEU A 15 -10.32 0.35 9.33
N LEU A 16 -9.86 1.43 9.96
CA LEU A 16 -8.73 2.22 9.48
C LEU A 16 -7.44 1.39 9.43
N SER A 17 -7.19 0.58 10.46
CA SER A 17 -6.01 -0.29 10.52
C SER A 17 -6.02 -1.32 9.38
N ILE A 18 -7.17 -1.94 9.10
CA ILE A 18 -7.32 -2.88 7.98
C ILE A 18 -7.14 -2.15 6.63
N ALA A 19 -7.77 -0.98 6.47
CA ALA A 19 -7.63 -0.18 5.26
C ALA A 19 -6.18 0.24 5.00
N LEU A 20 -5.42 0.58 6.03
CA LEU A 20 -4.00 0.93 5.90
C LEU A 20 -3.11 -0.29 5.68
N LEU A 21 -3.34 -1.39 6.39
CA LEU A 21 -2.49 -2.56 6.31
C LEU A 21 -2.68 -3.34 4.99
N ILE A 22 -3.90 -3.35 4.45
CA ILE A 22 -4.25 -4.14 3.27
C ILE A 22 -4.58 -3.23 2.08
N GLY A 23 -5.40 -2.20 2.29
CA GLY A 23 -5.84 -1.32 1.23
C GLY A 23 -4.69 -0.52 0.61
N LEU A 24 -3.82 0.08 1.43
CA LEU A 24 -2.71 0.88 0.93
C LEU A 24 -1.72 0.07 0.05
N PRO A 25 -1.26 -1.13 0.44
CA PRO A 25 -0.44 -1.97 -0.43
C PRO A 25 -1.15 -2.39 -1.71
N ILE A 26 -2.42 -2.81 -1.64
CA ILE A 26 -3.18 -3.24 -2.82
C ILE A 26 -3.30 -2.09 -3.83
N VAL A 27 -3.69 -0.90 -3.36
CA VAL A 27 -3.81 0.29 -4.21
C VAL A 27 -2.46 0.65 -4.83
N SER A 28 -1.37 0.52 -4.07
CA SER A 28 -0.01 0.77 -4.56
C SER A 28 0.41 -0.23 -5.64
N LEU A 29 0.09 -1.52 -5.47
CA LEU A 29 0.39 -2.55 -6.48
C LEU A 29 -0.45 -2.37 -7.75
N ILE A 30 -1.72 -2.00 -7.62
CA ILE A 30 -2.59 -1.67 -8.75
C ILE A 30 -2.03 -0.46 -9.50
N ASP A 31 -1.64 0.60 -8.81
CA ASP A 31 -1.02 1.77 -9.44
C ASP A 31 0.32 1.42 -10.11
N LEU A 32 1.18 0.66 -9.42
CA LEU A 32 2.46 0.19 -9.94
C LEU A 32 2.28 -0.63 -11.23
N SER A 33 1.29 -1.53 -11.28
CA SER A 33 1.00 -2.35 -12.47
C SER A 33 0.64 -1.54 -13.72
N LYS A 34 0.21 -0.28 -13.54
CA LYS A 34 -0.14 0.64 -14.63
C LYS A 34 1.07 1.47 -15.09
N LYS A 35 2.18 1.48 -14.34
CA LYS A 35 3.38 2.26 -14.69
C LYS A 35 4.23 1.53 -15.72
N LYS A 36 4.77 2.30 -16.66
CA LYS A 36 5.74 1.84 -17.67
C LYS A 36 7.17 1.87 -17.12
N LEU A 37 7.44 1.12 -16.06
CA LEU A 37 8.79 0.96 -15.52
C LEU A 37 9.54 -0.16 -16.25
N SER A 38 10.88 -0.18 -16.16
CA SER A 38 11.67 -1.32 -16.58
C SER A 38 11.32 -2.56 -15.75
N GLY A 39 11.47 -3.77 -16.31
CA GLY A 39 11.05 -5.01 -15.65
C GLY A 39 11.69 -5.22 -14.27
N ALA A 40 12.98 -4.89 -14.13
CA ALA A 40 13.69 -4.98 -12.85
C ALA A 40 13.17 -3.94 -11.82
N ALA A 41 12.95 -2.70 -12.25
CA ALA A 41 12.43 -1.66 -11.36
C ALA A 41 11.00 -1.98 -10.88
N LEU A 42 10.14 -2.49 -11.78
CA LEU A 42 8.79 -2.92 -11.43
C LEU A 42 8.82 -4.08 -10.42
N ALA A 43 9.65 -5.10 -10.67
CA ALA A 43 9.78 -6.24 -9.78
C ALA A 43 10.29 -5.83 -8.39
N LEU A 44 11.26 -4.91 -8.32
CA LEU A 44 11.81 -4.43 -7.05
C LEU A 44 10.76 -3.67 -6.23
N TRP A 45 9.97 -2.80 -6.87
CA TRP A 45 8.88 -2.08 -6.19
C TRP A 45 7.78 -3.03 -5.72
N ALA A 46 7.38 -3.99 -6.55
CA ALA A 46 6.40 -5.00 -6.16
C ALA A 46 6.89 -5.81 -4.96
N LEU A 47 8.16 -6.25 -4.99
CA LEU A 47 8.78 -6.98 -3.90
C LEU A 47 8.83 -6.15 -2.61
N LEU A 48 9.20 -4.87 -2.68
CA LEU A 48 9.26 -3.97 -1.53
C LEU A 48 7.87 -3.79 -0.89
N ILE A 49 6.85 -3.54 -1.71
CA ILE A 49 5.46 -3.40 -1.25
C ILE A 49 4.95 -4.72 -0.65
N CYS A 50 5.31 -5.87 -1.19
CA CYS A 50 4.90 -7.15 -0.62
C CYS A 50 5.64 -7.50 0.67
N ALA A 51 6.94 -7.21 0.76
CA ALA A 51 7.78 -7.57 1.91
C ALA A 51 7.51 -6.67 3.12
N VAL A 52 7.27 -5.37 2.90
CA VAL A 52 6.97 -4.41 3.97
C VAL A 52 5.76 -3.56 3.56
N PRO A 53 4.53 -4.06 3.71
CA PRO A 53 3.32 -3.48 3.11
C PRO A 53 3.11 -2.00 3.38
N LEU A 54 3.21 -1.59 4.64
CA LEU A 54 3.05 -0.17 5.02
C LEU A 54 4.19 0.70 4.50
N LEU A 55 5.44 0.37 4.83
CA LEU A 55 6.58 1.24 4.49
C LEU A 55 6.91 1.21 3.00
N GLY A 56 6.82 0.05 2.34
CA GLY A 56 7.05 -0.11 0.92
C GLY A 56 6.03 0.64 0.08
N ALA A 57 4.74 0.55 0.45
CA ALA A 57 3.69 1.35 -0.18
C ALA A 57 3.91 2.85 0.04
N LEU A 58 4.18 3.29 1.27
CA LEU A 58 4.45 4.70 1.55
C LEU A 58 5.67 5.22 0.78
N ALA A 59 6.77 4.47 0.76
CA ALA A 59 7.97 4.81 -0.01
C ALA A 59 7.64 4.95 -1.51
N TYR A 60 6.84 4.05 -2.06
CA TYR A 60 6.38 4.12 -3.46
C TYR A 60 5.62 5.42 -3.75
N TRP A 61 4.69 5.82 -2.89
CA TRP A 61 3.90 7.05 -3.05
C TRP A 61 4.71 8.33 -2.80
N ILE A 62 5.75 8.28 -1.98
CA ILE A 62 6.68 9.40 -1.74
C ILE A 62 7.61 9.57 -2.95
N VAL A 63 8.26 8.49 -3.38
CA VAL A 63 9.26 8.53 -4.46
C VAL A 63 8.60 8.71 -5.83
N LYS A 64 7.40 8.16 -6.03
CA LYS A 64 6.66 8.16 -7.30
C LYS A 64 7.56 7.76 -8.48
N PRO A 65 7.99 6.48 -8.56
CA PRO A 65 8.94 6.04 -9.57
C PRO A 65 8.43 6.40 -10.98
N THR A 66 9.31 7.01 -11.75
CA THR A 66 9.04 7.51 -13.10
C THR A 66 9.78 6.62 -14.10
N PRO A 67 9.22 6.39 -15.30
CA PRO A 67 9.92 5.63 -16.33
C PRO A 67 11.31 6.18 -16.61
N GLU A 68 12.30 5.31 -16.77
CA GLU A 68 13.58 5.73 -17.32
C GLU A 68 13.36 6.19 -18.75
N ILE A 69 13.61 7.48 -19.02
CA ILE A 69 13.65 8.03 -20.37
C ILE A 69 14.94 7.50 -20.99
N LYS A 70 14.83 6.45 -21.80
CA LYS A 70 15.93 5.94 -22.59
C LYS A 70 16.19 6.94 -23.73
N ASN A 71 17.08 7.90 -23.49
CA ASN A 71 17.65 8.76 -24.54
C ASN A 71 18.53 7.94 -25.48
#